data_AF-A0A6H9SDC7-F1
#
_entry.id   AF-A0A6H9SDC7-F1
#
_cell.length_a   1.000
_cell.length_b   1.000
_cell.length_c   1.000
_cell.angle_alpha   90.00
_cell.angle_beta   90.00
_cell.angle_gamma   90.00
#
_symmetry.space_group_name_H-M   'P 1'
#
loop_
_entity.id
_entity.type
_entity.pdbx_description
1 polymer ?
#
loop_
_entity_poly.entity_id
_entity_poly.type
_entity_poly.pdbx_seq_one_letter_code
_entity_poly.pdbx_strand_id
1 'polypeptide(L)'
;MTSLSAPEAAGILGVSVSTLYAYVSRGLLRSLPDGASKRHRYDADEVRLLARRRADAKRAGGVAERSLDWGVPVLESRITQIADGRLRYRGADAIALANGATLEEAAARLWDCPPARFAAASLAAAGFDTAQWDDWARRWMHLAPLERALLLLPAAAASLPRLWAQERDARFETAALLLRVTAAALAGIAPGDAPVHRQLAAAWRIRRRDEADLLRRAPVLCADHELNPSTF
;
A
#
# COMPACT_ATOMS: atom_id res chain seq x y z
N MET A 1 21.31 28.23 0.72
CA MET A 1 21.11 27.86 -0.69
C MET A 1 22.48 27.60 -1.31
N THR A 2 22.79 26.35 -1.64
CA THR A 2 24.06 25.99 -2.31
C THR A 2 23.95 26.30 -3.80
N SER A 3 24.86 27.11 -4.33
CA SER A 3 24.90 27.49 -5.74
C SER A 3 26.05 26.81 -6.48
N LEU A 4 25.81 26.42 -7.74
CA LEU A 4 26.75 25.70 -8.60
C LEU A 4 27.27 26.59 -9.72
N SER A 5 28.49 26.33 -10.15
CA SER A 5 29.05 26.86 -11.39
C SER A 5 28.51 26.11 -12.62
N ALA A 6 28.68 26.71 -13.81
CA ALA A 6 28.26 26.08 -15.07
C ALA A 6 28.90 24.69 -15.31
N PRO A 7 30.22 24.47 -15.08
CA PRO A 7 30.82 23.15 -15.22
C PRO A 7 30.25 22.11 -14.24
N GLU A 8 30.00 22.49 -12.98
CA GLU A 8 29.44 21.58 -11.97
C GLU A 8 28.00 21.20 -12.30
N ALA A 9 27.17 22.18 -12.68
CA ALA A 9 25.78 21.94 -13.06
C ALA A 9 25.69 21.06 -14.33
N ALA A 10 26.55 21.32 -15.32
CA ALA A 10 26.64 20.50 -16.53
C ALA A 10 27.09 19.06 -16.22
N GLY A 11 28.05 18.91 -15.30
CA GLY A 11 28.51 17.61 -14.81
C GLY A 11 27.40 16.79 -14.14
N ILE A 12 26.62 17.40 -13.24
CA ILE A 12 25.48 16.73 -12.58
C ILE A 12 24.41 16.32 -13.60
N LEU A 13 24.17 17.13 -14.62
CA LEU A 13 23.18 16.84 -15.68
C LEU A 13 23.70 15.87 -16.75
N GLY A 14 25.00 15.55 -16.75
CA GLY A 14 25.65 14.74 -17.78
C GLY A 14 25.56 15.35 -19.19
N VAL A 15 25.70 16.67 -19.31
CA VAL A 15 25.62 17.40 -20.59
C VAL A 15 26.79 18.37 -20.77
N SER A 16 26.95 18.91 -21.98
CA SER A 16 27.87 20.01 -22.22
C SER A 16 27.39 21.32 -21.59
N VAL A 17 28.32 22.22 -21.27
CA VAL A 17 28.01 23.59 -20.81
C VAL A 17 27.17 24.36 -21.86
N SER A 18 27.38 24.11 -23.15
CA SER A 18 26.55 24.72 -24.21
C SER A 18 25.08 24.28 -24.12
N THR A 19 24.83 23.02 -23.77
CA THR A 19 23.48 22.47 -23.58
C THR A 19 22.85 23.00 -22.29
N LEU A 20 23.63 23.18 -21.24
CA LEU A 20 23.18 23.87 -20.02
C LEU A 20 22.66 25.28 -20.34
N TYR A 21 23.38 26.08 -21.13
CA TYR A 21 22.90 27.40 -21.55
C TYR A 21 21.64 27.34 -22.41
N ALA A 22 21.50 26.32 -23.25
CA ALA A 22 20.27 26.11 -24.00
C ALA A 22 19.08 25.78 -23.09
N TYR A 23 19.28 25.12 -21.95
CA TYR A 23 18.23 24.90 -20.94
C TYR A 23 17.82 26.19 -20.26
N VAL A 24 18.77 27.07 -19.94
CA VAL A 24 18.46 28.41 -19.41
C VAL A 24 17.66 29.23 -20.42
N SER A 25 18.09 29.27 -21.68
CA SER A 25 17.40 30.02 -22.74
C SER A 25 15.98 29.52 -23.00
N ARG A 26 15.72 28.23 -22.76
CA ARG A 26 14.39 27.61 -22.88
C ARG A 26 13.58 27.67 -21.57
N GLY A 27 14.09 28.34 -20.53
CA GLY A 27 13.41 28.52 -19.24
C GLY A 27 13.37 27.27 -18.36
N LEU A 28 14.19 26.25 -18.65
CA LEU A 28 14.24 24.99 -17.89
C LEU A 28 15.09 25.08 -16.61
N LEU A 29 16.00 26.06 -16.54
CA LEU A 29 16.80 26.39 -15.36
C LEU A 29 16.91 27.90 -15.24
N ARG A 30 16.91 28.42 -14.01
CA ARG A 30 17.21 29.83 -13.78
C ARG A 30 18.71 30.03 -13.60
N SER A 31 19.18 31.11 -14.22
CA SER A 31 20.55 31.58 -14.07
C SER A 31 20.55 32.79 -13.15
N LEU A 32 21.29 32.71 -12.04
CA LEU A 32 21.46 33.80 -11.09
C LEU A 32 22.79 34.50 -11.37
N PRO A 33 22.83 35.85 -11.41
CA PRO A 33 24.10 36.57 -11.52
C PRO A 33 24.93 36.34 -10.25
N ASP A 34 26.22 36.03 -10.41
CA ASP A 34 27.14 35.99 -9.27
C ASP A 34 27.52 37.44 -8.92
N GLY A 35 27.14 37.91 -7.73
CA GLY A 35 27.33 39.31 -7.31
C GLY A 35 28.79 39.81 -7.31
N ALA A 36 29.76 38.92 -7.51
CA ALA A 36 31.20 39.23 -7.55
C ALA A 36 31.88 38.99 -8.92
N SER A 37 31.21 38.36 -9.91
CA SER A 37 31.83 38.09 -11.21
C SER A 37 30.79 38.01 -12.34
N LYS A 38 31.21 38.22 -13.60
CA LYS A 38 30.35 37.98 -14.79
C LYS A 38 29.92 36.52 -15.00
N ARG A 39 30.17 35.63 -14.03
CA ARG A 39 29.83 34.21 -14.13
C ARG A 39 28.43 33.99 -13.58
N HIS A 40 27.69 33.13 -14.26
CA HIS A 40 26.35 32.73 -13.86
C HIS A 40 26.41 31.58 -12.85
N ARG A 41 25.53 31.61 -11.85
CA ARG A 41 25.34 30.54 -10.87
C ARG A 41 23.98 29.89 -11.02
N TYR A 42 23.92 28.63 -10.62
CA TYR A 42 22.73 27.79 -10.73
C TYR A 42 22.33 27.28 -9.36
N ASP A 43 21.03 27.22 -9.08
CA ASP A 43 20.54 26.59 -7.86
C ASP A 43 20.78 25.08 -7.92
N ALA A 44 21.46 24.53 -6.91
CA ALA A 44 21.81 23.11 -6.89
C ALA A 44 20.56 22.20 -6.88
N ASP A 45 19.46 22.65 -6.28
CA ASP A 45 18.25 21.84 -6.16
C ASP A 45 17.43 21.85 -7.47
N GLU A 46 17.39 22.99 -8.19
CA GLU A 46 16.81 23.03 -9.54
C GLU A 46 17.57 22.11 -10.51
N VAL A 47 18.91 22.11 -10.45
CA VAL A 47 19.76 21.26 -11.30
C VAL A 47 19.51 19.77 -11.01
N ARG A 48 19.44 19.38 -9.72
CA ARG A 48 19.15 17.99 -9.33
C ARG A 48 17.74 17.57 -9.74
N LEU A 49 16.75 18.45 -9.61
CA LEU A 49 15.38 18.18 -10.02
C LEU A 49 15.29 17.95 -11.54
N LEU A 50 15.97 18.77 -12.34
CA LEU A 50 16.02 18.58 -13.79
C LEU A 50 16.75 17.30 -14.17
N ALA A 51 17.83 16.94 -13.47
CA ALA A 51 18.54 15.67 -13.68
C ALA A 51 17.62 14.46 -13.47
N ARG A 52 16.82 14.47 -12.40
CA ARG A 52 15.83 13.42 -12.11
C ARG A 52 14.78 13.31 -13.21
N ARG A 53 14.13 14.42 -13.59
CA ARG A 53 13.13 14.44 -14.68
C ARG A 53 13.67 13.90 -16.00
N ARG A 54 14.93 14.18 -16.34
CA ARG A 54 15.57 13.65 -17.55
C ARG A 54 15.87 12.16 -17.47
N ALA A 55 16.28 11.66 -16.30
CA ALA A 55 16.44 10.23 -16.08
C ALA A 55 15.10 9.50 -16.24
N ASP A 56 14.01 10.09 -15.75
CA ASP A 56 12.66 9.54 -15.85
C ASP A 56 12.13 9.59 -17.28
N ALA A 57 12.36 10.69 -18.02
CA ALA A 57 12.01 10.79 -19.43
C ALA A 57 12.81 9.82 -20.31
N LYS A 58 14.09 9.57 -19.99
CA LYS A 58 14.91 8.57 -20.69
C LYS A 58 14.44 7.14 -20.40
N ARG A 59 13.97 6.87 -19.19
CA ARG A 59 13.27 5.61 -18.87
C ARG A 59 11.96 5.51 -19.64
N ALA A 60 11.14 6.56 -19.66
CA ALA A 60 9.89 6.61 -20.41
C ALA A 60 10.07 6.40 -21.92
N GLY A 61 11.15 6.94 -22.51
CA GLY A 61 11.52 6.72 -23.92
C GLY A 61 11.88 5.26 -24.24
N GLY A 62 12.44 4.51 -23.28
CA GLY A 62 12.66 3.06 -23.40
C GLY A 62 11.44 2.21 -23.00
N VAL A 63 10.35 2.84 -22.55
CA VAL A 63 9.12 2.19 -22.07
C VAL A 63 8.05 2.15 -23.17
N ALA A 64 8.17 2.89 -24.26
CA ALA A 64 7.26 2.75 -25.40
C ALA A 64 7.27 1.34 -26.01
N GLU A 65 8.40 0.62 -25.96
CA GLU A 65 8.48 -0.81 -26.32
C GLU A 65 7.90 -1.76 -25.26
N ARG A 66 7.64 -1.30 -24.04
CA ARG A 66 7.15 -2.11 -22.90
C ARG A 66 5.73 -1.75 -22.44
N SER A 67 5.12 -0.72 -23.01
CA SER A 67 3.76 -0.24 -22.69
C SER A 67 2.63 -1.21 -23.08
N LEU A 68 2.94 -2.36 -23.66
CA LEU A 68 1.92 -3.33 -24.05
C LEU A 68 1.53 -4.33 -22.93
N ASP A 69 2.17 -4.31 -21.76
CA ASP A 69 1.86 -5.37 -20.76
C ASP A 69 1.54 -4.89 -19.33
N TRP A 70 2.25 -3.95 -18.70
CA TRP A 70 1.94 -3.58 -17.30
C TRP A 70 2.33 -2.13 -17.01
N GLY A 71 1.33 -1.23 -17.00
CA GLY A 71 1.45 0.23 -16.92
C GLY A 71 2.58 0.75 -16.02
N VAL A 72 3.16 1.89 -16.43
CA VAL A 72 4.25 2.57 -15.72
C VAL A 72 3.86 2.79 -14.25
N PRO A 73 4.70 2.42 -13.26
CA PRO A 73 4.38 2.61 -11.85
C PRO A 73 4.09 4.09 -11.56
N VAL A 74 2.85 4.40 -11.21
CA VAL A 74 2.39 5.77 -10.94
C VAL A 74 2.80 6.25 -9.54
N LEU A 75 3.18 5.32 -8.65
CA LEU A 75 3.44 5.58 -7.23
C LEU A 75 4.65 4.79 -6.71
N GLU A 76 5.53 5.46 -5.96
CA GLU A 76 6.56 4.78 -5.18
C GLU A 76 5.96 4.23 -3.86
N SER A 77 6.18 2.95 -3.56
CA SER A 77 5.70 2.30 -2.34
C SER A 77 6.82 1.56 -1.61
N ARG A 78 6.69 1.49 -0.28
CA ARG A 78 7.57 0.68 0.61
C ARG A 78 6.82 -0.51 1.25
N ILE A 79 5.61 -0.81 0.77
CA ILE A 79 4.71 -1.79 1.38
C ILE A 79 5.08 -3.21 0.92
N THR A 80 5.13 -3.42 -0.39
CA THR A 80 5.41 -4.72 -1.00
C THR A 80 6.41 -4.56 -2.14
N GLN A 81 7.27 -5.56 -2.28
CA GLN A 81 8.21 -5.68 -3.39
C GLN A 81 8.11 -7.09 -3.97
N ILE A 82 7.95 -7.17 -5.29
CA ILE A 82 8.05 -8.37 -6.09
C ILE A 82 9.25 -8.19 -7.02
N ALA A 83 10.36 -8.86 -6.69
CA ALA A 83 11.58 -8.80 -7.48
C ALA A 83 12.29 -10.15 -7.46
N ASP A 84 12.89 -10.54 -8.58
CA ASP A 84 13.66 -11.79 -8.72
C ASP A 84 12.86 -13.04 -8.27
N GLY A 85 11.56 -13.07 -8.58
CA GLY A 85 10.65 -14.15 -8.19
C GLY A 85 10.33 -14.22 -6.69
N ARG A 86 10.66 -13.17 -5.92
CA ARG A 86 10.44 -13.11 -4.47
C ARG A 86 9.42 -12.04 -4.11
N LEU A 87 8.43 -12.43 -3.32
CA LEU A 87 7.47 -11.54 -2.68
C LEU A 87 8.00 -11.12 -1.30
N ARG A 88 8.07 -9.81 -1.06
CA ARG A 88 8.52 -9.25 0.22
C ARG A 88 7.54 -8.22 0.76
N TYR A 89 7.13 -8.39 2.02
CA TYR A 89 6.35 -7.41 2.76
C TYR A 89 7.27 -6.58 3.64
N ARG A 90 7.39 -5.28 3.33
CA ARG A 90 8.33 -4.35 3.98
C ARG A 90 9.72 -4.99 4.18
N GLY A 91 10.26 -5.54 3.10
CA GLY A 91 11.58 -6.16 3.06
C GLY A 91 11.70 -7.59 3.64
N ALA A 92 10.71 -8.14 4.36
CA ALA A 92 10.77 -9.56 4.73
C ALA A 92 10.14 -10.46 3.70
N ASP A 93 10.74 -11.62 3.50
CA ASP A 93 10.24 -12.68 2.64
C ASP A 93 8.85 -13.16 3.10
N ALA A 94 7.87 -13.09 2.19
CA ALA A 94 6.48 -13.44 2.48
C ALA A 94 6.28 -14.95 2.69
N ILE A 95 7.09 -15.79 2.04
CA ILE A 95 7.04 -17.25 2.22
C ILE A 95 7.56 -17.61 3.62
N ALA A 96 8.68 -17.01 4.02
CA ALA A 96 9.23 -17.19 5.36
C ALA A 96 8.24 -16.68 6.43
N LEU A 97 7.60 -15.52 6.20
CA LEU A 97 6.57 -14.99 7.09
C LEU A 97 5.39 -15.95 7.22
N ALA A 98 4.89 -16.49 6.11
CA ALA A 98 3.77 -17.42 6.07
C ALA A 98 4.03 -18.69 6.88
N ASN A 99 5.28 -19.09 7.15
CA ASN A 99 5.54 -20.29 7.97
C ASN A 99 4.97 -20.20 9.39
N GLY A 100 4.87 -19.01 9.97
CA GLY A 100 4.35 -18.83 11.35
C GLY A 100 3.29 -17.76 11.52
N ALA A 101 3.24 -16.76 10.64
CA ALA A 101 2.40 -15.58 10.84
C ALA A 101 0.91 -15.83 10.55
N THR A 102 0.03 -15.08 11.19
CA THR A 102 -1.39 -14.98 10.78
C THR A 102 -1.59 -13.83 9.79
N LEU A 103 -2.79 -13.76 9.19
CA LEU A 103 -3.19 -12.63 8.35
C LEU A 103 -3.09 -11.29 9.10
N GLU A 104 -3.48 -11.28 10.37
CA GLU A 104 -3.41 -10.11 11.25
C GLU A 104 -1.98 -9.65 11.49
N GLU A 105 -1.05 -10.58 11.68
CA GLU A 105 0.37 -10.27 11.84
C GLU A 105 0.99 -9.78 10.53
N ALA A 106 0.57 -10.35 9.39
CA ALA A 106 0.94 -9.85 8.07
C ALA A 106 0.38 -8.44 7.83
N ALA A 107 -0.87 -8.17 8.19
CA ALA A 107 -1.50 -6.86 8.10
C ALA A 107 -0.80 -5.83 8.99
N ALA A 108 -0.51 -6.18 10.25
CA ALA A 108 0.25 -5.34 11.17
C ALA A 108 1.63 -4.98 10.59
N ARG A 109 2.32 -5.94 9.95
CA ARG A 109 3.57 -5.69 9.24
C ARG A 109 3.37 -4.73 8.05
N LEU A 110 2.42 -5.02 7.15
CA LEU A 110 2.15 -4.20 5.97
C LEU A 110 1.78 -2.76 6.35
N TRP A 111 1.05 -2.58 7.46
CA TRP A 111 0.64 -1.29 7.98
C TRP A 111 1.66 -0.58 8.86
N ASP A 112 2.81 -1.21 9.12
CA ASP A 112 3.84 -0.70 10.03
C ASP A 112 3.24 -0.34 11.41
N CYS A 113 2.54 -1.32 11.98
CA CYS A 113 1.78 -1.22 13.22
C CYS A 113 2.22 -2.34 14.18
N PRO A 114 2.36 -2.08 15.50
CA PRO A 114 2.61 -3.14 16.46
C PRO A 114 1.50 -4.20 16.43
N PRO A 115 1.81 -5.51 16.38
CA PRO A 115 0.79 -6.57 16.35
C PRO A 115 -0.20 -6.49 17.52
N ALA A 116 0.27 -6.07 18.70
CA ALA A 116 -0.56 -5.87 19.88
C ALA A 116 -1.66 -4.83 19.67
N ARG A 117 -1.41 -3.79 18.86
CA ARG A 117 -2.41 -2.75 18.56
C ARG A 117 -3.53 -3.30 17.69
N PHE A 118 -3.18 -4.11 16.68
CA PHE A 118 -4.15 -4.80 15.85
C PHE A 118 -4.98 -5.79 16.70
N ALA A 119 -4.31 -6.57 17.55
CA ALA A 119 -4.96 -7.55 18.42
C ALA A 119 -5.90 -6.91 19.45
N ALA A 120 -5.59 -5.68 19.91
CA ALA A 120 -6.39 -4.94 20.88
C ALA A 120 -7.70 -4.36 20.28
N ALA A 121 -7.82 -4.26 18.96
CA ALA A 121 -9.11 -3.91 18.35
C ALA A 121 -10.15 -4.96 18.75
N SER A 122 -11.37 -4.54 19.08
CA SER A 122 -12.48 -5.42 19.46
C SER A 122 -13.79 -4.87 18.96
N LEU A 123 -14.62 -5.74 18.37
CA LEU A 123 -15.97 -5.37 17.91
C LEU A 123 -16.82 -4.86 19.09
N ALA A 124 -16.72 -5.53 20.25
CA ALA A 124 -17.46 -5.13 21.44
C ALA A 124 -16.99 -3.77 21.97
N ALA A 125 -15.66 -3.56 22.09
CA ALA A 125 -15.12 -2.28 22.56
C ALA A 125 -15.44 -1.11 21.61
N ALA A 126 -15.59 -1.39 20.31
CA ALA A 126 -16.00 -0.42 19.31
C ALA A 126 -17.51 -0.16 19.28
N GLY A 127 -18.31 -0.83 20.12
CA GLY A 127 -19.76 -0.69 20.14
C GLY A 127 -20.45 -1.25 18.89
N PHE A 128 -19.87 -2.27 18.25
CA PHE A 128 -20.44 -2.88 17.06
C PHE A 128 -21.80 -3.53 17.36
N ASP A 129 -22.83 -3.13 16.62
CA ASP A 129 -24.19 -3.65 16.80
C ASP A 129 -24.35 -5.04 16.15
N THR A 130 -24.15 -6.07 16.97
CA THR A 130 -24.31 -7.47 16.55
C THR A 130 -25.75 -7.83 16.21
N ALA A 131 -26.75 -7.19 16.80
CA ALA A 131 -28.15 -7.45 16.50
C ALA A 131 -28.51 -6.94 15.10
N GLN A 132 -28.05 -5.73 14.77
CA GLN A 132 -28.17 -5.16 13.44
C GLN A 132 -27.44 -6.00 12.39
N TRP A 133 -26.24 -6.51 12.71
CA TRP A 133 -25.54 -7.46 11.84
C TRP A 133 -26.40 -8.69 11.54
N ASP A 134 -27.00 -9.29 12.57
CA ASP A 134 -27.81 -10.49 12.40
C ASP A 134 -29.05 -10.24 11.52
N ASP A 135 -29.67 -9.06 11.62
CA ASP A 135 -30.77 -8.64 10.73
C ASP A 135 -30.33 -8.58 9.26
N TRP A 136 -29.20 -7.94 8.99
CA TRP A 136 -28.63 -7.85 7.64
C TRP A 136 -28.20 -9.22 7.11
N ALA A 137 -27.52 -10.00 7.94
CA ALA A 137 -27.05 -11.34 7.60
C ALA A 137 -28.24 -12.24 7.24
N ARG A 138 -29.33 -12.23 8.02
CA ARG A 138 -30.56 -12.96 7.68
C ARG A 138 -31.11 -12.59 6.31
N ARG A 139 -31.07 -11.31 5.94
CA ARG A 139 -31.60 -10.83 4.66
C ARG A 139 -30.76 -11.29 3.47
N TRP A 140 -29.44 -11.37 3.61
CA TRP A 140 -28.51 -11.55 2.49
C TRP A 140 -27.70 -12.85 2.52
N MET A 141 -27.97 -13.76 3.46
CA MET A 141 -27.23 -15.03 3.59
C MET A 141 -27.28 -15.91 2.33
N HIS A 142 -28.35 -15.79 1.54
CA HIS A 142 -28.58 -16.56 0.32
C HIS A 142 -27.67 -16.15 -0.86
N LEU A 143 -27.04 -14.97 -0.80
CA LEU A 143 -26.17 -14.46 -1.85
C LEU A 143 -24.83 -15.20 -1.89
N ALA A 144 -24.13 -15.13 -3.02
CA ALA A 144 -22.77 -15.67 -3.10
C ALA A 144 -21.82 -14.91 -2.16
N PRO A 145 -20.71 -15.53 -1.70
CA PRO A 145 -19.79 -14.91 -0.73
C PRO A 145 -19.35 -13.48 -1.09
N LEU A 146 -18.98 -13.25 -2.34
CA LEU A 146 -18.51 -11.94 -2.80
C LEU A 146 -19.64 -10.90 -2.82
N GLU A 147 -20.81 -11.25 -3.35
CA GLU A 147 -21.99 -10.36 -3.37
C GLU A 147 -22.43 -9.98 -1.96
N ARG A 148 -22.41 -10.95 -1.04
CA ARG A 148 -22.71 -10.72 0.36
C ARG A 148 -21.69 -9.79 1.01
N ALA A 149 -20.40 -9.95 0.72
CA ALA A 149 -19.36 -9.03 1.21
C ALA A 149 -19.53 -7.62 0.65
N LEU A 150 -19.87 -7.48 -0.63
CA LEU A 150 -20.12 -6.18 -1.28
C LEU A 150 -21.31 -5.41 -0.68
N LEU A 151 -22.27 -6.10 -0.05
CA LEU A 151 -23.39 -5.49 0.66
C LEU A 151 -23.12 -5.27 2.15
N LEU A 152 -22.62 -6.30 2.85
CA LEU A 152 -22.44 -6.26 4.30
C LEU A 152 -21.28 -5.37 4.74
N LEU A 153 -20.18 -5.32 3.97
CA LEU A 153 -19.03 -4.49 4.32
C LEU A 153 -19.37 -2.99 4.42
N PRO A 154 -19.97 -2.34 3.41
CA PRO A 154 -20.33 -0.92 3.52
C PRO A 154 -21.39 -0.67 4.60
N ALA A 155 -22.34 -1.59 4.80
CA ALA A 155 -23.34 -1.48 5.87
C ALA A 155 -22.68 -1.53 7.26
N ALA A 156 -21.81 -2.52 7.49
CA ALA A 156 -21.06 -2.65 8.74
C ALA A 156 -20.11 -1.46 8.97
N ALA A 157 -19.43 -1.00 7.92
CA ALA A 157 -18.54 0.16 8.00
C ALA A 157 -19.29 1.43 8.44
N ALA A 158 -20.49 1.66 7.90
CA ALA A 158 -21.32 2.82 8.26
C ALA A 158 -21.73 2.85 9.75
N SER A 159 -21.74 1.70 10.42
CA SER A 159 -22.02 1.58 11.86
C SER A 159 -20.78 1.67 12.75
N LEU A 160 -19.58 1.82 12.18
CA LEU A 160 -18.34 1.98 12.96
C LEU A 160 -18.16 3.46 13.39
N PRO A 161 -18.11 3.77 14.70
CA PRO A 161 -18.13 5.15 15.19
C PRO A 161 -16.88 5.97 14.82
N ARG A 162 -15.77 5.30 14.49
CA ARG A 162 -14.49 5.94 14.15
C ARG A 162 -14.06 5.69 12.70
N LEU A 163 -15.00 5.41 11.79
CA LEU A 163 -14.69 5.11 10.39
C LEU A 163 -13.84 6.21 9.72
N TRP A 164 -14.16 7.48 9.98
CA TRP A 164 -13.48 8.65 9.37
C TRP A 164 -12.42 9.30 10.24
N ALA A 165 -12.08 8.67 11.37
CA ALA A 165 -11.05 9.15 12.27
C ALA A 165 -9.69 9.23 11.53
N GLN A 166 -8.96 10.34 11.72
CA GLN A 166 -7.70 10.59 11.01
C GLN A 166 -6.48 10.20 11.85
N GLU A 167 -6.67 9.99 13.15
CA GLU A 167 -5.63 9.50 14.04
C GLU A 167 -5.14 8.14 13.54
N ARG A 168 -3.82 7.97 13.44
CA ARG A 168 -3.19 6.74 12.92
C ARG A 168 -3.72 5.50 13.66
N ASP A 169 -3.83 5.62 14.97
CA ASP A 169 -4.32 4.59 15.87
C ASP A 169 -5.78 4.20 15.61
N ALA A 170 -6.66 5.19 15.46
CA ALA A 170 -8.06 4.95 15.13
C ALA A 170 -8.22 4.31 13.75
N ARG A 171 -7.37 4.68 12.77
CA ARG A 171 -7.35 4.03 11.46
C ARG A 171 -6.97 2.56 11.54
N PHE A 172 -6.00 2.18 12.38
CA PHE A 172 -5.64 0.78 12.58
C PHE A 172 -6.75 -0.02 13.26
N GLU A 173 -7.41 0.56 14.26
CA GLU A 173 -8.59 -0.06 14.89
C GLU A 173 -9.68 -0.31 13.85
N THR A 174 -10.07 0.73 13.10
CA THR A 174 -11.07 0.62 12.04
C THR A 174 -10.67 -0.42 10.99
N ALA A 175 -9.42 -0.43 10.53
CA ALA A 175 -8.95 -1.40 9.54
C ALA A 175 -9.00 -2.85 10.07
N ALA A 176 -8.68 -3.08 11.34
CA ALA A 176 -8.80 -4.39 11.97
C ALA A 176 -10.28 -4.85 12.07
N LEU A 177 -11.19 -3.93 12.39
CA LEU A 177 -12.63 -4.22 12.42
C LEU A 177 -13.16 -4.52 11.02
N LEU A 178 -12.77 -3.73 10.01
CA LEU A 178 -13.12 -3.95 8.61
C LEU A 178 -12.63 -5.32 8.12
N LEU A 179 -11.43 -5.77 8.50
CA LEU A 179 -10.94 -7.11 8.18
C LEU A 179 -11.86 -8.19 8.76
N ARG A 180 -12.27 -8.05 10.03
CA ARG A 180 -13.12 -9.02 10.73
C ARG A 180 -14.52 -9.10 10.13
N VAL A 181 -15.17 -7.96 9.87
CA VAL A 181 -16.51 -7.96 9.25
C VAL A 181 -16.46 -8.44 7.80
N THR A 182 -15.38 -8.18 7.06
CA THR A 182 -15.18 -8.73 5.71
C THR A 182 -15.07 -10.25 5.74
N ALA A 183 -14.25 -10.79 6.65
CA ALA A 183 -14.11 -12.24 6.82
C ALA A 183 -15.44 -12.90 7.21
N ALA A 184 -16.19 -12.28 8.13
CA ALA A 184 -17.50 -12.75 8.56
C ALA A 184 -18.53 -12.74 7.42
N ALA A 185 -18.55 -11.66 6.62
CA ALA A 185 -19.40 -11.56 5.44
C ALA A 185 -19.07 -12.65 4.41
N LEU A 186 -17.80 -12.83 4.07
CA LEU A 186 -17.37 -13.88 3.14
C LEU A 186 -17.73 -15.28 3.64
N ALA A 187 -17.60 -15.52 4.94
CA ALA A 187 -17.89 -16.82 5.55
C ALA A 187 -19.37 -17.06 5.86
N GLY A 188 -20.21 -16.02 5.87
CA GLY A 188 -21.62 -16.14 6.24
C GLY A 188 -21.83 -16.44 7.73
N ILE A 189 -21.02 -15.82 8.59
CA ILE A 189 -21.05 -16.01 10.06
C ILE A 189 -21.16 -14.67 10.78
N ALA A 190 -21.37 -14.71 12.10
CA ALA A 190 -21.24 -13.53 12.94
C ALA A 190 -19.75 -13.10 13.05
N PRO A 191 -19.45 -11.78 13.05
CA PRO A 191 -18.09 -11.30 13.16
C PRO A 191 -17.56 -11.53 14.57
N GLY A 192 -16.29 -11.92 14.65
CA GLY A 192 -15.61 -12.18 15.92
C GLY A 192 -14.21 -11.62 15.97
N ASP A 193 -13.65 -11.60 17.18
CA ASP A 193 -12.31 -11.06 17.47
C ASP A 193 -11.19 -12.13 17.31
N ALA A 194 -11.56 -13.40 17.10
CA ALA A 194 -10.59 -14.46 16.83
C ALA A 194 -9.86 -14.23 15.50
N PRO A 195 -8.63 -14.76 15.30
CA PRO A 195 -7.96 -14.68 14.02
C PRO A 195 -8.80 -15.25 12.87
N VAL A 196 -8.79 -14.59 11.70
CA VAL A 196 -9.61 -14.88 10.52
C VAL A 196 -9.54 -16.35 10.14
N HIS A 197 -8.34 -16.94 10.07
CA HIS A 197 -8.18 -18.36 9.72
C HIS A 197 -8.91 -19.31 10.68
N ARG A 198 -9.06 -18.96 11.97
CA ARG A 198 -9.83 -19.77 12.94
C ARG A 198 -11.33 -19.60 12.73
N GLN A 199 -11.78 -18.40 12.43
CA GLN A 199 -13.19 -18.13 12.11
C GLN A 199 -13.61 -18.90 10.85
N LEU A 200 -12.78 -18.83 9.80
CA LEU A 200 -13.00 -19.57 8.56
C LEU A 200 -12.94 -21.09 8.76
N ALA A 201 -11.96 -21.59 9.52
CA ALA A 201 -11.87 -23.02 9.83
C ALA A 201 -13.12 -23.52 10.57
N ALA A 202 -13.65 -22.75 11.52
CA ALA A 202 -14.88 -23.09 12.22
C ALA A 202 -16.10 -23.08 11.27
N ALA A 203 -16.25 -22.04 10.46
CA ALA A 203 -17.35 -21.90 9.49
C ALA A 203 -17.36 -23.03 8.47
N TRP A 204 -16.20 -23.39 7.94
CA TRP A 204 -16.03 -24.45 6.94
C TRP A 204 -15.84 -25.84 7.54
N ARG A 205 -15.95 -25.95 8.88
CA ARG A 205 -15.83 -27.22 9.63
C ARG A 205 -14.51 -27.94 9.37
N ILE A 206 -13.43 -27.20 9.14
CA ILE A 206 -12.07 -27.74 9.00
C ILE A 206 -11.57 -28.14 10.39
N ARG A 207 -11.28 -29.43 10.57
CA ARG A 207 -10.86 -30.00 11.86
C ARG A 207 -9.40 -30.42 11.89
N ARG A 208 -8.80 -30.69 10.73
CA ARG A 208 -7.42 -31.13 10.67
C ARG A 208 -6.47 -29.95 10.80
N ARG A 209 -5.41 -30.14 11.59
CA ARG A 209 -4.45 -29.08 11.90
C ARG A 209 -3.67 -28.61 10.67
N ASP A 210 -3.31 -29.53 9.78
CA ASP A 210 -2.60 -29.23 8.54
C ASP A 210 -3.46 -28.42 7.56
N GLU A 211 -4.74 -28.77 7.42
CA GLU A 211 -5.69 -27.99 6.60
C GLU A 211 -5.95 -26.59 7.18
N ALA A 212 -6.10 -26.48 8.51
CA ALA A 212 -6.23 -25.19 9.18
C ALA A 212 -4.95 -24.34 9.06
N ASP A 213 -3.77 -24.97 9.02
CA ASP A 213 -2.51 -24.27 8.77
C ASP A 213 -2.44 -23.73 7.35
N LEU A 214 -2.88 -24.48 6.34
CA LEU A 214 -3.00 -23.96 4.97
C LEU A 214 -3.91 -22.73 4.90
N LEU A 215 -5.02 -22.74 5.63
CA LEU A 215 -5.93 -21.60 5.73
C LEU A 215 -5.35 -20.39 6.46
N ARG A 216 -4.40 -20.60 7.38
CA ARG A 216 -3.60 -19.52 7.99
C ARG A 216 -2.60 -18.94 6.98
N ARG A 217 -1.93 -19.80 6.22
CA ARG A 217 -0.83 -19.45 5.32
C ARG A 217 -1.30 -18.72 4.07
N ALA A 218 -2.38 -19.20 3.44
CA ALA A 218 -2.82 -18.68 2.15
C ALA A 218 -3.17 -17.18 2.22
N PRO A 219 -3.95 -16.68 3.19
CA PRO A 219 -4.22 -15.24 3.31
C PRO A 219 -2.97 -14.41 3.58
N VAL A 220 -1.94 -14.95 4.25
CA VAL A 220 -0.66 -14.24 4.42
C VAL A 220 0.00 -14.02 3.08
N LEU A 221 0.05 -15.03 2.21
CA LEU A 221 0.66 -14.92 0.88
C LEU A 221 -0.15 -14.05 -0.09
N CYS A 222 -1.45 -13.90 0.18
CA CYS A 222 -2.37 -13.04 -0.58
C CYS A 222 -2.57 -11.65 0.06
N ALA A 223 -1.81 -11.31 1.11
CA ALA A 223 -2.09 -10.12 1.92
C ALA A 223 -1.88 -8.81 1.15
N ASP A 224 -0.97 -8.80 0.18
CA ASP A 224 -0.73 -7.68 -0.74
C ASP A 224 0.03 -8.16 -1.99
N HIS A 225 -0.15 -7.45 -3.12
CA HIS A 225 0.49 -7.75 -4.39
C HIS A 225 0.78 -6.48 -5.21
N GLU A 226 1.54 -5.55 -4.62
CA GLU A 226 1.95 -4.28 -5.23
C GLU A 226 0.75 -3.45 -5.78
N LEU A 227 0.95 -2.74 -6.89
CA LEU A 227 -0.05 -1.88 -7.54
C LEU A 227 -0.90 -2.67 -8.54
N ASN A 228 -1.60 -3.70 -8.07
CA ASN A 228 -2.58 -4.42 -8.89
C ASN A 228 -3.88 -3.57 -9.06
N PRO A 229 -4.76 -3.91 -10.02
CA PRO A 229 -5.97 -3.13 -10.32
C PRO A 229 -6.95 -2.93 -9.16
N SER A 230 -6.95 -3.80 -8.14
CA SER A 230 -7.81 -3.63 -6.96
C SER A 230 -7.21 -2.71 -5.90
N THR A 231 -5.88 -2.49 -5.94
CA THR A 231 -5.14 -1.59 -5.07
C THR A 231 -5.16 -0.14 -5.59
N PHE A 232 -5.18 0.03 -6.93
CA PHE A 232 -5.21 1.35 -7.58
C PHE A 232 -6.59 2.01 -7.51
#